data_AF-A0AAD7HBX3-F1
#
_entry.id   AF-A0AAD7HBX3-F1
#
_cell.length_a   1.000
_cell.length_b   1.000
_cell.length_c   1.000
_cell.angle_alpha   90.00
_cell.angle_beta   90.00
_cell.angle_gamma   90.00
#
_symmetry.space_group_name_H-M   'P 1'
#
loop_
_entity.id
_entity.type
_entity.pdbx_description
1 polymer ?
#
loop_
_entity_poly.entity_id
_entity_poly.type
_entity_poly.pdbx_seq_one_letter_code
_entity_poly.pdbx_strand_id
1 'polypeptide(L)'
;MESPFSSILYTNAVPSDEESQQIHNLLVGPQKAVAELTEELVRVQSLLDELTSKRDHINEFIHAHLALVGPARRVPDDVVREIFVVSLPSGENATLSGTKAPLLLCHISQG
;
A
#
# COMPACT_ATOMS: atom_id res chain seq x y z
N MET A 1 24.78 20.50 8.14
CA MET A 1 25.48 21.62 7.47
C MET A 1 25.83 22.62 8.54
N GLU A 2 27.09 23.06 8.59
CA GLU A 2 27.49 24.15 9.48
C GLU A 2 27.05 25.49 8.87
N SER A 3 26.44 26.35 9.69
CA SER A 3 26.00 27.68 9.26
C SER A 3 26.90 28.75 9.87
N PRO A 4 27.36 29.74 9.08
CA PRO A 4 28.07 30.89 9.63
C PRO A 4 27.19 31.75 10.56
N PHE A 5 25.86 31.55 10.52
CA PHE A 5 24.89 32.25 11.37
C PHE A 5 24.46 31.45 12.61
N SER A 6 25.25 30.45 13.02
CA SER A 6 24.93 29.56 14.15
C SER A 6 24.67 30.29 15.48
N SER A 7 25.29 31.44 15.68
CA SER A 7 25.12 32.29 16.89
C SER A 7 23.74 32.94 16.98
N ILE A 8 23.09 33.19 15.86
CA ILE A 8 21.77 33.85 15.79
C ILE A 8 20.65 32.88 15.40
N LEU A 9 20.98 31.72 14.82
CA LEU A 9 20.02 30.67 14.52
C LEU A 9 19.27 30.21 15.78
N TYR A 10 17.96 30.00 15.64
CA TYR A 10 17.07 29.57 16.73
C TYR A 10 16.97 30.56 17.91
N THR A 11 17.30 31.82 17.68
CA THR A 11 17.12 32.91 18.63
C THR A 11 16.10 33.93 18.11
N ASN A 12 15.70 34.88 18.95
CA ASN A 12 14.89 36.04 18.55
C ASN A 12 15.74 37.22 18.06
N ALA A 13 17.04 37.03 17.80
CA ALA A 13 17.90 38.08 17.27
C ALA A 13 17.48 38.42 15.84
N VAL A 14 17.39 39.72 15.55
CA VAL A 14 17.09 40.23 14.21
C VAL A 14 18.42 40.41 13.48
N PRO A 15 18.64 39.74 12.33
CA PRO A 15 19.85 39.94 11.53
C PRO A 15 19.89 41.37 10.97
N SER A 16 21.10 41.89 10.77
CA SER A 16 21.29 43.14 10.03
C SER A 16 20.89 42.99 8.55
N ASP A 17 20.79 44.11 7.83
CA ASP A 17 20.51 44.08 6.38
C ASP A 17 21.60 43.32 5.61
N GLU A 18 22.86 43.46 6.02
CA GLU A 18 24.01 42.76 5.44
C GLU A 18 23.96 41.26 5.71
N GLU A 19 23.68 40.86 6.96
CA GLU A 19 23.49 39.46 7.34
C GLU A 19 22.31 38.84 6.60
N SER A 20 21.21 39.58 6.46
CA SER A 20 20.03 39.14 5.72
C SER A 20 20.37 38.83 4.26
N GLN A 21 21.10 39.72 3.59
CA GLN A 21 21.54 39.48 2.21
C GLN A 21 22.46 38.25 2.09
N GLN A 22 23.38 38.07 3.05
CA GLN A 22 24.26 36.90 3.07
C GLN A 22 23.49 35.60 3.32
N ILE A 23 22.49 35.61 4.21
CA ILE A 23 21.60 34.47 4.47
C ILE A 23 20.84 34.12 3.18
N HIS A 24 20.26 35.10 2.50
CA HIS A 24 19.56 34.86 1.23
C HIS A 24 20.48 34.19 0.20
N ASN A 25 21.70 34.71 0.02
CA ASN A 25 22.67 34.14 -0.91
C ASN A 25 23.08 32.72 -0.51
N LEU A 26 23.29 32.47 0.79
CA LEU A 26 23.63 31.14 1.32
C LEU A 26 22.53 30.12 1.04
N LEU A 27 21.26 30.53 1.10
CA LEU A 27 20.12 29.64 0.94
C LEU A 27 19.80 29.27 -0.51
N VAL A 28 20.30 30.00 -1.51
CA VAL A 28 20.05 29.70 -2.94
C VAL A 28 20.45 28.27 -3.29
N GLY A 29 21.65 27.84 -2.88
CA GLY A 29 22.16 26.49 -3.16
C GLY A 29 21.31 25.38 -2.54
N PRO A 30 21.11 25.39 -1.20
CA PRO A 30 20.23 24.44 -0.52
C PRO A 30 18.80 24.40 -1.07
N GLN A 31 18.21 25.57 -1.37
CA GLN A 31 16.85 25.64 -1.95
C GLN A 31 16.80 24.99 -3.34
N LYS A 32 17.80 25.22 -4.18
CA LYS A 32 17.91 24.57 -5.49
C LYS A 32 18.05 23.05 -5.33
N ALA A 33 18.90 22.58 -4.42
CA ALA A 33 19.09 21.16 -4.17
C ALA A 33 17.79 20.49 -3.68
N VAL A 34 17.02 21.14 -2.82
CA VAL A 34 15.70 20.66 -2.40
C VAL A 34 14.73 20.58 -3.59
N ALA A 35 14.72 21.58 -4.46
CA ALA A 35 13.87 21.57 -5.65
C ALA A 35 14.22 20.41 -6.59
N GLU A 36 15.50 20.20 -6.88
CA GLU A 36 16.01 19.09 -7.72
C GLU A 36 15.64 17.72 -7.10
N LEU A 37 15.84 17.55 -5.80
CA LEU A 37 15.47 16.31 -5.10
C LEU A 37 13.95 16.08 -5.11
N THR A 38 13.16 17.13 -5.01
CA THR A 38 11.69 17.04 -5.03
C THR A 38 11.20 16.61 -6.41
N GLU A 39 11.79 17.15 -7.49
CA GLU A 39 11.49 16.73 -8.85
C GLU A 39 11.83 15.25 -9.08
N GLU A 40 13.00 14.82 -8.60
CA GLU A 40 13.42 13.42 -8.71
C GLU A 40 12.51 12.47 -7.90
N LEU A 41 12.06 12.89 -6.71
CA LEU A 41 11.08 12.13 -5.92
C LEU A 41 9.77 11.95 -6.69
N VAL A 42 9.24 13.01 -7.32
CA VAL A 42 8.02 12.94 -8.13
C VAL A 42 8.21 11.97 -9.31
N ARG A 43 9.35 12.04 -9.98
CA ARG A 43 9.68 11.16 -11.11
C ARG A 43 9.74 9.70 -10.70
N VAL A 44 10.45 9.40 -9.61
CA VAL A 44 10.60 8.03 -9.09
C VAL A 44 9.26 7.48 -8.58
N GLN A 45 8.47 8.30 -7.88
CA GLN A 45 7.14 7.89 -7.42
C GLN A 45 6.22 7.53 -8.60
N SER A 46 6.23 8.34 -9.67
CA SER A 46 5.44 8.06 -10.87
C SER A 46 5.83 6.72 -11.52
N LEU A 47 7.13 6.43 -11.60
CA LEU A 47 7.62 5.16 -12.12
C LEU A 47 7.23 3.98 -11.22
N LEU A 48 7.30 4.16 -9.90
CA LEU A 48 6.89 3.15 -8.94
C LEU A 48 5.40 2.83 -9.07
N ASP A 49 4.56 3.86 -9.22
CA ASP A 49 3.11 3.71 -9.38
C ASP A 49 2.78 2.95 -10.67
N GLU A 50 3.46 3.27 -11.78
CA GLU A 50 3.30 2.58 -13.06
C GLU A 50 3.67 1.08 -12.95
N LEU A 51 4.83 0.78 -12.37
CA LEU A 51 5.30 -0.60 -12.20
C LEU A 51 4.40 -1.39 -11.24
N THR A 52 3.94 -0.76 -10.17
CA THR A 52 3.02 -1.35 -9.20
C THR A 52 1.70 -1.71 -9.87
N SER A 53 1.11 -0.78 -10.64
CA SER A 53 -0.13 -1.03 -11.38
C SER A 53 0.02 -2.19 -12.38
N LYS A 54 1.12 -2.24 -13.14
CA LYS A 54 1.40 -3.35 -14.07
C LYS A 54 1.52 -4.69 -13.34
N ARG A 55 2.27 -4.73 -12.24
CA ARG A 55 2.42 -5.94 -11.41
C ARG A 55 1.07 -6.41 -10.91
N ASP A 56 0.24 -5.51 -10.38
CA ASP A 56 -1.03 -5.86 -9.78
C ASP A 56 -2.01 -6.40 -10.83
N HIS A 57 -2.06 -5.79 -12.01
CA HIS A 57 -2.85 -6.31 -13.13
C HIS A 57 -2.42 -7.73 -13.56
N ILE A 58 -1.11 -7.99 -13.61
CA ILE A 58 -0.58 -9.32 -13.94
C ILE A 58 -0.93 -10.32 -12.83
N ASN A 59 -0.82 -9.94 -11.56
CA ASN A 59 -1.20 -10.80 -10.44
C ASN A 59 -2.69 -11.12 -10.45
N GLU A 60 -3.57 -10.16 -10.73
CA GLU A 60 -5.00 -10.40 -10.90
C GLU A 60 -5.27 -11.43 -12.00
N PHE A 61 -4.61 -11.29 -13.16
CA PHE A 61 -4.70 -12.26 -14.24
C PHE A 61 -4.25 -13.66 -13.78
N ILE A 62 -3.10 -13.76 -13.12
CA ILE A 62 -2.57 -15.03 -12.60
C ILE A 62 -3.54 -15.65 -11.58
N HIS A 63 -4.03 -14.87 -10.63
CA HIS A 63 -4.94 -15.33 -9.59
C HIS A 63 -6.26 -15.85 -10.17
N ALA A 64 -6.87 -15.13 -11.12
CA ALA A 64 -8.08 -15.57 -11.79
C ALA A 64 -7.90 -16.94 -12.47
N HIS A 65 -6.76 -17.16 -13.14
CA HIS A 65 -6.48 -18.42 -13.82
C HIS A 65 -6.11 -19.55 -12.86
N LEU A 66 -5.32 -19.26 -11.83
CA LEU A 66 -5.00 -20.24 -10.78
C LEU A 66 -6.26 -20.69 -10.04
N ALA A 67 -7.21 -19.79 -9.81
CA ALA A 67 -8.49 -20.15 -9.24
C ALA A 67 -9.21 -21.18 -10.13
N LEU A 68 -9.13 -21.08 -11.47
CA LEU A 68 -9.82 -22.01 -12.41
C LEU A 68 -9.32 -23.45 -12.27
N VAL A 69 -8.02 -23.61 -12.07
CA VAL A 69 -7.38 -24.92 -11.92
C VAL A 69 -7.25 -25.35 -10.46
N GLY A 70 -7.75 -24.52 -9.54
CA GLY A 70 -7.66 -24.71 -8.10
C GLY A 70 -8.39 -25.98 -7.63
N PRO A 71 -7.93 -26.61 -6.53
CA PRO A 71 -8.52 -27.85 -6.02
C PRO A 71 -10.03 -27.71 -5.73
N ALA A 72 -10.46 -26.54 -5.26
CA ALA A 72 -11.86 -26.26 -4.91
C ALA A 72 -12.82 -26.48 -6.08
N ARG A 73 -12.43 -26.15 -7.33
CA ARG A 73 -13.26 -26.38 -8.53
C ARG A 73 -13.16 -27.80 -9.09
N ARG A 74 -12.27 -28.64 -8.55
CA ARG A 74 -12.08 -30.04 -8.95
C ARG A 74 -12.72 -31.02 -7.97
N VAL A 75 -13.29 -30.53 -6.87
CA VAL A 75 -14.02 -31.36 -5.92
C VAL A 75 -15.37 -31.75 -6.54
N PRO A 76 -15.70 -33.05 -6.62
CA PRO A 76 -17.03 -33.49 -7.06
C PRO A 76 -18.16 -32.89 -6.21
N ASP A 77 -19.29 -32.58 -6.83
CA ASP A 77 -20.44 -31.93 -6.19
C ASP A 77 -20.97 -32.70 -4.97
N ASP A 78 -20.90 -34.03 -4.98
CA ASP A 78 -21.30 -34.90 -3.88
C ASP A 78 -20.38 -34.73 -2.67
N VAL A 79 -19.07 -34.60 -2.89
CA VAL A 79 -18.09 -34.35 -1.83
C VAL A 79 -18.27 -32.94 -1.24
N VAL A 80 -18.50 -31.92 -2.07
CA VAL A 80 -18.79 -30.55 -1.59
C VAL A 80 -20.07 -30.52 -0.75
N ARG A 81 -21.12 -31.21 -1.22
CA ARG A 81 -22.40 -31.31 -0.50
C ARG A 81 -22.23 -32.01 0.85
N GLU A 82 -21.47 -33.10 0.90
CA GLU A 82 -21.22 -33.82 2.14
C GLU A 82 -20.44 -32.97 3.14
N ILE A 83 -19.39 -32.27 2.70
CA ILE A 83 -18.65 -31.31 3.55
C ILE A 83 -19.60 -30.22 4.07
N PHE A 84 -20.48 -29.68 3.23
CA PHE A 84 -21.46 -28.68 3.64
C PHE A 84 -22.41 -29.23 4.72
N VAL A 85 -22.98 -30.42 4.50
CA VAL A 85 -23.89 -31.09 5.45
C VAL A 85 -23.20 -31.38 6.79
N VAL A 86 -21.98 -31.90 6.77
CA VAL A 86 -21.18 -32.18 7.98
C VAL A 86 -20.77 -30.89 8.71
N SER A 87 -20.62 -29.78 7.99
CA SER A 87 -20.26 -28.48 8.57
C SER A 87 -21.43 -27.73 9.22
N LEU A 88 -22.66 -28.25 9.12
CA LEU A 88 -23.84 -27.63 9.75
C LEU A 88 -23.78 -27.77 11.28
N PRO A 89 -24.07 -26.69 12.04
CA PRO A 89 -24.11 -26.76 13.49
C PRO A 89 -25.18 -27.77 13.94
N SER A 90 -24.79 -28.72 14.78
CA SER A 90 -25.72 -29.69 15.37
C SER A 90 -26.55 -29.00 16.45
N GLY A 91 -27.84 -28.76 16.18
CA GLY A 91 -28.81 -28.35 17.21
C GLY A 91 -29.15 -26.85 17.29
N GLU A 92 -28.62 -25.99 16.42
CA GLU A 92 -29.07 -24.60 16.26
C GLU A 92 -29.75 -24.41 14.89
N ASN A 93 -30.73 -23.50 14.80
CA ASN A 93 -31.22 -23.02 13.50
C ASN A 93 -30.01 -22.51 12.70
N ALA A 94 -29.87 -22.98 11.44
CA ALA A 94 -28.77 -22.62 10.56
C ALA A 94 -28.65 -21.08 10.47
N THR A 95 -27.69 -20.53 11.22
CA THR A 95 -27.45 -19.09 11.25
C THR A 95 -26.52 -18.77 10.09
N LEU A 96 -27.00 -17.98 9.13
CA LEU A 96 -26.20 -17.43 8.03
C LEU A 96 -25.18 -16.43 8.60
N SER A 97 -24.05 -16.96 9.06
CA SER A 97 -22.92 -16.19 9.57
C SER A 97 -21.70 -16.40 8.68
N GLY A 98 -21.15 -15.32 8.13
CA GLY A 98 -19.96 -15.36 7.27
C GLY A 98 -18.69 -15.88 7.96
N THR A 99 -18.73 -16.09 9.28
CA THR A 99 -17.64 -16.66 10.08
C THR A 99 -17.88 -18.12 10.49
N LYS A 100 -19.04 -18.69 10.17
CA LYS A 100 -19.34 -20.12 10.40
C LYS A 100 -19.03 -20.94 9.15
N ALA A 101 -18.61 -22.19 9.38
CA ALA A 101 -18.03 -23.10 8.38
C ALA A 101 -18.79 -23.19 7.03
N PRO A 102 -20.14 -23.27 6.98
CA PRO A 102 -20.86 -23.43 5.70
C PRO A 102 -20.64 -22.25 4.74
N LEU A 103 -20.55 -21.02 5.27
CA LEU A 103 -20.37 -19.82 4.44
C LEU A 103 -18.89 -19.51 4.14
N LEU A 104 -17.98 -19.90 5.02
CA LEU A 104 -16.54 -19.86 4.73
C LEU A 104 -16.17 -20.77 3.55
N LEU A 105 -16.81 -21.95 3.47
CA LEU A 105 -16.61 -22.87 2.35
C LEU A 105 -17.08 -22.28 1.01
N CYS A 106 -18.16 -21.51 1.01
CA CYS A 106 -18.62 -20.80 -0.18
C CYS A 106 -17.60 -19.76 -0.65
N HIS A 107 -16.94 -19.03 0.27
CA HIS A 107 -15.97 -18.00 -0.09
C HIS A 107 -14.68 -18.54 -0.71
N ILE A 108 -14.23 -19.75 -0.37
CA ILE A 108 -13.06 -20.38 -1.01
C ILE A 108 -13.37 -20.99 -2.39
N SER A 109 -14.66 -21.15 -2.71
CA SER A 109 -15.14 -21.65 -4.01
C SER A 109 -15.50 -20.54 -5.00
N GLN A 110 -15.60 -19.29 -4.52
CA GLN A 110 -15.81 -18.09 -5.32
C GLN A 110 -14.43 -17.62 -5.80
N GLY A 111 -14.07 -18.03 -7.02
CA GLY A 111 -12.93 -17.48 -7.75
C GLY A 111 -13.32 -16.21 -8.49
#